data_AF-A0A3B1CXX2-F1
#
_entry.id   AF-A0A3B1CXX2-F1
#
_cell.length_a   1.000
_cell.length_b   1.000
_cell.length_c   1.000
_cell.angle_alpha   90.00
_cell.angle_beta   90.00
_cell.angle_gamma   90.00
#
_symmetry.space_group_name_H-M   'P 1'
#
loop_
_entity.id
_entity.type
_entity.pdbx_description
1 polymer ?
#
loop_
_entity_poly.entity_id
_entity_poly.type
_entity_poly.pdbx_seq_one_letter_code
_entity_poly.pdbx_strand_id
1 'polypeptide(L)'
;MKLVSFLIVLCIFISCSDDKDITSYESQPINYVQGQVVFGLKDSVTLINIADYIYSLDNISIIEIVSFQYISSLPIDSIQIINTTFESKSYIWEGTTRTSYIDNETKIFVEFWIKDFTEEDIMDWKLLKERFQLNHSPYYFQSGVLNVEVGKEKEWVSNLSNLDLFRYVELNGITHTHLFRETPNVIKD
;
A
#
# COMPACT_ATOMS: atom_id res chain seq x y z
N MET A 1 70.88 -5.18 34.71
CA MET A 1 70.33 -4.11 33.84
C MET A 1 70.17 -4.73 32.46
N LYS A 2 69.02 -4.96 31.85
CA LYS A 2 67.68 -4.37 31.91
C LYS A 2 66.68 -5.54 31.72
N LEU A 3 66.00 -6.01 32.77
CA LEU A 3 64.55 -5.84 32.89
C LEU A 3 64.02 -4.71 31.99
N VAL A 4 63.04 -5.04 31.14
CA VAL A 4 62.20 -4.17 30.26
C VAL A 4 62.32 -4.63 28.80
N SER A 5 61.59 -5.69 28.44
CA SER A 5 60.97 -5.90 27.10
C SER A 5 60.12 -7.16 27.09
N PHE A 6 59.25 -7.32 28.09
CA PHE A 6 58.23 -8.38 28.10
C PHE A 6 56.92 -7.87 28.72
N LEU A 7 56.59 -6.60 28.45
CA LEU A 7 55.46 -5.90 29.07
C LEU A 7 54.64 -5.09 28.07
N ILE A 8 54.56 -5.54 26.81
CA ILE A 8 53.69 -4.96 25.78
C ILE A 8 53.04 -6.07 24.94
N VAL A 9 52.52 -7.14 25.56
CA VAL A 9 51.50 -7.99 24.93
C VAL A 9 50.59 -8.59 26.03
N LEU A 10 50.18 -7.79 27.00
CA LEU A 10 49.20 -8.20 28.02
C LEU A 10 48.19 -7.08 28.30
N CYS A 11 47.78 -6.34 27.26
CA CYS A 11 46.72 -5.33 27.34
C CYS A 11 45.61 -5.53 26.28
N ILE A 12 45.46 -6.74 25.71
CA ILE A 12 44.39 -7.03 24.73
C ILE A 12 43.14 -7.67 25.40
N PHE A 13 43.05 -7.67 26.72
CA PHE A 13 41.87 -8.17 27.45
C PHE A 13 41.07 -7.07 28.16
N ILE A 14 41.04 -5.87 27.58
CA ILE A 14 39.97 -4.90 27.85
C ILE A 14 39.25 -4.65 26.53
N SER A 15 38.73 -5.72 25.93
CA SER A 15 37.57 -5.58 25.07
C SER A 15 36.41 -5.29 26.01
N CYS A 16 35.88 -4.07 25.97
CA CYS A 16 34.62 -3.73 26.62
C CYS A 16 33.59 -4.79 26.23
N SER A 17 33.19 -5.62 27.20
CA SER A 17 31.90 -6.28 27.15
C SER A 17 30.87 -5.19 27.42
N ASP A 18 30.51 -4.45 26.37
CA ASP A 18 29.18 -3.86 26.33
C ASP A 18 28.23 -5.04 26.06
N ASP A 19 27.94 -5.82 27.10
CA ASP A 19 26.71 -6.59 27.20
C ASP A 19 25.57 -5.58 27.30
N LYS A 20 25.33 -4.87 26.20
CA LYS A 20 23.99 -4.46 25.87
C LYS A 20 23.36 -5.75 25.41
N ASP A 21 22.63 -6.38 26.33
CA ASP A 21 21.48 -7.19 25.97
C ASP A 21 20.76 -6.41 24.87
N ILE A 22 21.01 -6.79 23.62
CA ILE A 22 20.07 -6.54 22.56
C ILE A 22 18.92 -7.42 23.01
N THR A 23 18.05 -6.85 23.84
CA THR A 23 16.69 -7.32 23.98
C THR A 23 16.24 -7.46 22.54
N SER A 24 16.25 -8.69 22.02
CA SER A 24 15.49 -9.00 20.83
C SER A 24 14.12 -8.49 21.20
N TYR A 25 13.68 -7.43 20.55
CA TYR A 25 12.28 -7.10 20.58
C TYR A 25 11.64 -8.38 20.07
N GLU A 26 11.14 -9.23 20.98
CA GLU A 26 10.29 -10.35 20.65
C GLU A 26 9.21 -9.70 19.81
N SER A 27 9.26 -9.95 18.50
CA SER A 27 8.24 -9.48 17.60
C SER A 27 6.94 -10.00 18.19
N GLN A 28 6.13 -9.10 18.75
CA GLN A 28 4.85 -9.52 19.30
C GLN A 28 4.13 -10.31 18.22
N PRO A 29 3.43 -11.40 18.58
CA PRO A 29 2.73 -12.21 17.59
C PRO A 29 1.83 -11.30 16.76
N ILE A 30 2.14 -11.19 15.47
CA ILE A 30 1.34 -10.38 14.55
C ILE A 30 0.00 -11.11 14.43
N ASN A 31 -1.04 -10.49 14.98
CA ASN A 31 -2.41 -10.93 14.75
C ASN A 31 -2.79 -10.57 13.31
N TYR A 32 -3.53 -11.45 12.63
CA TYR A 32 -3.98 -11.21 11.26
C TYR A 32 -5.48 -10.98 11.22
N VAL A 33 -5.94 -10.17 10.26
CA VAL A 33 -7.37 -10.00 9.98
C VAL A 33 -7.84 -11.23 9.21
N GLN A 34 -8.78 -11.97 9.81
CA GLN A 34 -9.36 -13.17 9.19
C GLN A 34 -10.08 -12.82 7.89
N GLY A 35 -9.92 -13.67 6.88
CA GLY A 35 -10.51 -13.50 5.56
C GLY A 35 -9.88 -12.40 4.72
N GLN A 36 -8.71 -11.85 5.09
CA GLN A 36 -8.09 -10.74 4.35
C GLN A 36 -6.64 -11.00 3.93
N VAL A 37 -6.34 -10.57 2.71
CA VAL A 37 -5.02 -10.61 2.09
C VAL A 37 -4.68 -9.22 1.58
N VAL A 38 -3.47 -8.74 1.87
CA VAL A 38 -2.96 -7.45 1.36
C VAL A 38 -2.10 -7.71 0.14
N PHE A 39 -2.16 -6.80 -0.82
CA PHE A 39 -1.34 -6.89 -2.02
C PHE A 39 -0.79 -5.52 -2.43
N GLY A 40 0.29 -5.56 -3.20
CA GLY A 40 0.78 -4.44 -3.98
C GLY A 40 0.79 -4.81 -5.46
N LEU A 41 0.31 -3.91 -6.31
CA LEU A 41 0.30 -4.10 -7.76
C LEU A 41 1.60 -3.64 -8.40
N LYS A 42 1.96 -4.26 -9.53
CA LYS A 42 2.99 -3.68 -10.42
C LYS A 42 2.44 -2.43 -11.09
N ASP A 43 3.30 -1.45 -11.35
CA ASP A 43 2.88 -0.11 -11.78
C ASP A 43 2.15 -0.12 -13.13
N SER A 44 2.43 -1.12 -13.97
CA SER A 44 1.76 -1.31 -15.26
C SER A 44 0.33 -1.86 -15.15
N VAL A 45 -0.06 -2.36 -13.99
CA VAL A 45 -1.37 -3.00 -13.78
C VAL A 45 -2.43 -1.92 -13.64
N THR A 46 -3.41 -1.97 -14.54
CA THR A 46 -4.57 -1.07 -14.48
C THR A 46 -5.67 -1.65 -13.60
N LEU A 47 -6.61 -0.82 -13.17
CA LEU A 47 -7.79 -1.28 -12.42
C LEU A 47 -8.52 -2.41 -13.16
N ILE A 48 -8.63 -2.31 -14.48
CA ILE A 48 -9.35 -3.34 -15.24
C ILE A 48 -8.59 -4.67 -15.25
N ASN A 49 -7.25 -4.65 -15.29
CA ASN A 49 -6.47 -5.88 -15.27
C ASN A 49 -6.64 -6.64 -13.95
N ILE A 50 -6.59 -5.93 -12.82
CA ILE A 50 -6.79 -6.57 -11.51
C ILE A 50 -8.24 -6.99 -11.31
N ALA A 51 -9.22 -6.15 -11.68
CA ALA A 51 -10.63 -6.48 -11.51
C ALA A 51 -11.05 -7.70 -12.35
N ASP A 52 -10.72 -7.72 -13.65
CA ASP A 52 -11.05 -8.86 -14.53
C ASP A 52 -10.39 -10.16 -14.02
N TYR A 53 -9.18 -10.09 -13.47
CA TYR A 53 -8.51 -11.27 -12.91
C TYR A 53 -9.17 -11.75 -11.62
N ILE A 54 -9.39 -10.86 -10.65
CA ILE A 54 -9.98 -11.23 -9.35
C ILE A 54 -11.39 -11.79 -9.55
N TYR A 55 -12.21 -11.17 -10.41
CA TYR A 55 -13.56 -11.63 -10.67
C TYR A 55 -13.66 -12.82 -11.64
N SER A 56 -12.53 -13.30 -12.17
CA SER A 56 -12.46 -14.61 -12.82
C SER A 56 -12.33 -15.78 -11.85
N LEU A 57 -12.10 -15.49 -10.57
CA LEU A 57 -11.88 -16.47 -9.50
C LEU A 57 -13.10 -16.53 -8.57
N ASP A 58 -13.38 -17.70 -8.04
CA ASP A 58 -14.44 -17.88 -7.05
C ASP A 58 -13.99 -17.45 -5.64
N ASN A 59 -14.95 -16.95 -4.85
CA ASN A 59 -14.80 -16.65 -3.41
C ASN A 59 -13.68 -15.66 -3.05
N ILE A 60 -13.41 -14.69 -3.92
CA ILE A 60 -12.47 -13.59 -3.69
C ILE A 60 -13.09 -12.27 -4.18
N SER A 61 -12.84 -11.18 -3.47
CA SER A 61 -13.33 -9.85 -3.89
C SER A 61 -12.39 -8.74 -3.47
N ILE A 62 -12.51 -7.58 -4.15
CA ILE A 62 -11.72 -6.39 -3.85
C ILE A 62 -12.41 -5.61 -2.73
N ILE A 63 -11.71 -5.38 -1.61
CA ILE A 63 -12.18 -4.48 -0.54
C ILE A 63 -11.77 -3.05 -0.86
N GLU A 64 -10.49 -2.82 -1.11
CA GLU A 64 -9.98 -1.49 -1.39
C GLU A 64 -8.71 -1.55 -2.23
N ILE A 65 -8.48 -0.49 -3.00
CA ILE A 65 -7.20 -0.23 -3.68
C ILE A 65 -6.91 1.25 -3.60
N VAL A 66 -5.74 1.61 -3.11
CA VAL A 66 -5.33 3.01 -2.94
C VAL A 66 -4.43 3.48 -4.08
N SER A 67 -4.50 4.79 -4.34
CA SER A 67 -3.61 5.54 -5.21
C SER A 67 -3.57 5.07 -6.68
N PHE A 68 -4.73 4.80 -7.27
CA PHE A 68 -4.82 4.69 -8.73
C PHE A 68 -4.58 6.04 -9.37
N GLN A 69 -3.76 6.08 -10.43
CA GLN A 69 -3.40 7.31 -11.12
C GLN A 69 -3.63 7.20 -12.62
N TYR A 70 -4.28 8.21 -13.18
CA TYR A 70 -4.59 8.31 -14.59
C TYR A 70 -4.32 9.71 -15.12
N ILE A 71 -4.13 9.78 -16.43
CA ILE A 71 -3.98 11.02 -17.17
C ILE A 71 -5.10 11.12 -18.22
N SER A 72 -5.77 12.27 -18.25
CA SER A 72 -6.73 12.63 -19.28
C SER A 72 -6.13 13.63 -20.27
N SER A 73 -6.47 13.47 -21.55
CA SER A 73 -6.12 14.44 -22.61
C SER A 73 -7.20 15.50 -22.82
N LEU A 74 -8.21 15.56 -21.95
CA LEU A 74 -9.25 16.58 -22.00
C LEU A 74 -8.71 17.98 -21.63
N PRO A 75 -9.36 19.06 -22.09
CA PRO A 75 -8.94 20.42 -21.76
C PRO A 75 -9.14 20.75 -20.27
N ILE A 76 -8.38 21.71 -19.76
CA ILE A 76 -8.33 22.09 -18.32
C ILE A 76 -9.69 22.41 -17.69
N ASP A 77 -10.64 22.91 -18.47
CA ASP A 77 -12.01 23.19 -18.03
C ASP A 77 -12.79 21.93 -17.62
N SER A 78 -12.30 20.75 -18.02
CA SER A 78 -12.88 19.45 -17.68
C SER A 78 -12.54 18.96 -16.26
N ILE A 79 -11.62 19.62 -15.55
CA ILE A 79 -11.17 19.20 -14.21
C ILE A 79 -12.36 19.07 -13.25
N GLN A 80 -13.23 20.07 -13.20
CA GLN A 80 -14.35 20.08 -12.27
C GLN A 80 -15.33 18.94 -12.55
N ILE A 81 -15.69 18.70 -13.82
CA ILE A 81 -16.63 17.64 -14.19
C ILE A 81 -16.04 16.25 -13.95
N ILE A 82 -14.74 16.05 -14.17
CA ILE A 82 -14.04 14.81 -13.82
C ILE A 82 -14.15 14.59 -12.31
N ASN A 83 -13.76 15.57 -11.50
CA ASN A 83 -13.76 15.47 -10.05
C ASN A 83 -15.16 15.15 -9.50
N THR A 84 -16.18 15.91 -9.91
CA THR A 84 -17.56 15.67 -9.46
C THR A 84 -18.10 14.32 -9.92
N THR A 85 -17.74 13.86 -11.12
CA THR A 85 -18.19 12.54 -11.59
C THR A 85 -17.53 11.41 -10.81
N PHE A 86 -16.24 11.53 -10.51
CA PHE A 86 -15.50 10.54 -9.71
C PHE A 86 -16.04 10.46 -8.28
N GLU A 87 -16.22 11.60 -7.61
CA GLU A 87 -16.80 11.66 -6.25
C GLU A 87 -18.25 11.15 -6.19
N SER A 88 -18.95 11.03 -7.32
CA SER A 88 -20.31 10.47 -7.36
C SER A 88 -20.36 8.94 -7.48
N LYS A 89 -19.23 8.27 -7.73
CA LYS A 89 -19.18 6.81 -7.88
C LYS A 89 -19.14 6.13 -6.52
N SER A 90 -20.03 5.17 -6.29
CA SER A 90 -20.13 4.41 -5.04
C SER A 90 -18.84 3.65 -4.70
N TYR A 91 -18.15 3.16 -5.73
CA TYR A 91 -16.90 2.42 -5.60
C TYR A 91 -15.65 3.31 -5.48
N ILE A 92 -15.79 4.64 -5.60
CA ILE A 92 -14.71 5.59 -5.33
C ILE A 92 -14.84 6.05 -3.87
N TRP A 93 -13.71 6.09 -3.17
CA TRP A 93 -13.71 6.55 -1.78
C TRP A 93 -13.89 8.07 -1.76
N GLU A 94 -14.99 8.52 -1.16
CA GLU A 94 -15.32 9.94 -0.97
C GLU A 94 -14.15 10.73 -0.37
N GLY A 95 -13.83 11.87 -1.00
CA GLY A 95 -12.77 12.78 -0.58
C GLY A 95 -11.35 12.33 -0.94
N THR A 96 -11.20 11.21 -1.67
CA THR A 96 -9.89 10.73 -2.12
C THR A 96 -9.55 11.14 -3.55
N THR A 97 -10.53 11.64 -4.33
CA THR A 97 -10.25 12.09 -5.69
C THR A 97 -9.43 13.37 -5.65
N ARG A 98 -8.31 13.35 -6.37
CA ARG A 98 -7.45 14.50 -6.61
C ARG A 98 -7.32 14.71 -8.10
N THR A 99 -7.67 15.91 -8.54
CA THR A 99 -7.49 16.32 -9.92
C THR A 99 -6.57 17.52 -9.98
N SER A 100 -5.63 17.52 -10.93
CA SER A 100 -4.73 18.65 -11.15
C SER A 100 -4.37 18.76 -12.63
N TYR A 101 -3.96 19.95 -13.06
CA TYR A 101 -3.47 20.16 -14.42
C TYR A 101 -1.94 20.08 -14.43
N ILE A 102 -1.39 19.33 -15.38
CA ILE A 102 0.05 19.24 -15.63
C ILE A 102 0.37 20.15 -16.81
N ASP A 103 0.77 21.39 -16.51
CA ASP A 103 0.97 22.46 -17.51
C ASP A 103 1.93 22.07 -18.65
N ASN A 104 3.05 21.44 -18.31
CA ASN A 104 4.09 21.05 -19.27
C ASN A 104 3.64 19.91 -20.20
N GLU A 105 2.63 19.13 -19.81
CA GLU A 105 2.09 18.04 -20.62
C GLU A 105 0.77 18.40 -21.31
N THR A 106 0.11 19.48 -20.89
CA THR A 106 -1.23 19.84 -21.33
C THR A 106 -2.24 18.71 -21.05
N LYS A 107 -2.17 18.14 -19.85
CA LYS A 107 -3.01 16.99 -19.44
C LYS A 107 -3.55 17.17 -18.03
N ILE A 108 -4.65 16.47 -17.75
CA ILE A 108 -5.22 16.41 -16.40
C ILE A 108 -4.76 15.14 -15.72
N PHE A 109 -4.18 15.27 -14.53
CA PHE A 109 -3.90 14.17 -13.62
C PHE A 109 -5.12 13.87 -12.75
N VAL A 110 -5.41 12.59 -12.55
CA VAL A 110 -6.50 12.09 -11.73
C VAL A 110 -5.96 10.98 -10.83
N GLU A 111 -5.99 11.19 -9.52
CA GLU A 111 -5.72 10.17 -8.51
C GLU A 111 -6.99 9.90 -7.70
N PHE A 112 -7.25 8.64 -7.36
CA PHE A 112 -8.40 8.26 -6.53
C PHE A 112 -8.15 6.91 -5.85
N TRP A 113 -8.91 6.66 -4.79
CA TRP A 113 -8.95 5.37 -4.12
C TRP A 113 -10.27 4.68 -4.38
N ILE A 114 -10.25 3.37 -4.32
CA ILE A 114 -11.38 2.51 -4.61
C ILE A 114 -11.76 1.76 -3.34
N LYS A 115 -13.06 1.57 -3.14
CA LYS A 115 -13.65 0.74 -2.10
C LYS A 115 -14.75 -0.13 -2.68
N ASP A 116 -14.94 -1.33 -2.14
CA ASP A 116 -16.04 -2.25 -2.43
C ASP A 116 -16.31 -2.45 -3.93
N PHE A 117 -15.26 -2.48 -4.76
CA PHE A 117 -15.39 -2.50 -6.22
C PHE A 117 -15.87 -3.85 -6.70
N THR A 118 -17.04 -3.94 -7.31
CA THR A 118 -17.68 -5.20 -7.73
C THR A 118 -17.52 -5.51 -9.22
N GLU A 119 -17.95 -6.69 -9.64
CA GLU A 119 -18.01 -7.05 -11.07
C GLU A 119 -18.95 -6.12 -11.86
N GLU A 120 -20.06 -5.67 -11.26
CA GLU A 120 -21.02 -4.76 -11.90
C GLU A 120 -20.39 -3.38 -12.19
N ASP A 121 -19.45 -2.94 -11.34
CA ASP A 121 -18.75 -1.66 -11.48
C ASP A 121 -17.76 -1.64 -12.65
N ILE A 122 -17.35 -2.81 -13.17
CA ILE A 122 -16.42 -2.93 -14.28
C ILE A 122 -16.94 -2.19 -15.52
N MET A 123 -18.23 -2.33 -15.85
CA MET A 123 -18.80 -1.69 -17.02
C MET A 123 -18.86 -0.17 -16.84
N ASP A 124 -19.28 0.30 -15.67
CA ASP A 124 -19.29 1.73 -15.37
C ASP A 124 -17.88 2.33 -15.44
N TRP A 125 -16.88 1.64 -14.90
CA TRP A 125 -15.48 2.05 -14.99
C TRP A 125 -14.99 2.12 -16.43
N LYS A 126 -15.31 1.13 -17.29
CA LYS A 126 -14.96 1.14 -18.72
C LYS A 126 -15.53 2.38 -19.42
N LEU A 127 -16.80 2.69 -19.17
CA LEU A 127 -17.46 3.88 -19.71
C LEU A 127 -16.86 5.18 -19.18
N LEU A 128 -16.51 5.23 -17.89
CA LEU A 128 -15.87 6.38 -17.27
C LEU A 128 -14.49 6.66 -17.88
N LYS A 129 -13.70 5.60 -18.06
CA LYS A 129 -12.37 5.64 -18.69
C LYS A 129 -12.45 6.16 -20.12
N GLU A 130 -13.40 5.67 -20.90
CA GLU A 130 -13.63 6.13 -22.28
C GLU A 130 -14.09 7.59 -22.32
N ARG A 131 -15.12 7.94 -21.55
CA ARG A 131 -15.68 9.29 -21.47
C ARG A 131 -14.63 10.34 -21.17
N PHE A 132 -13.74 10.06 -20.23
CA PHE A 132 -12.70 10.99 -19.80
C PHE A 132 -11.33 10.73 -20.42
N GLN A 133 -11.24 9.85 -21.42
CA GLN A 133 -10.01 9.54 -22.15
C GLN A 133 -8.84 9.21 -21.20
N LEU A 134 -9.11 8.42 -20.17
CA LEU A 134 -8.17 8.14 -19.08
C LEU A 134 -7.15 7.09 -19.53
N ASN A 135 -5.89 7.47 -19.48
CA ASN A 135 -4.74 6.59 -19.69
C ASN A 135 -4.08 6.32 -18.34
N HIS A 136 -3.84 5.04 -18.04
CA HIS A 136 -3.18 4.67 -16.79
C HIS A 136 -1.80 5.31 -16.72
N SER A 137 -1.51 5.93 -15.58
CA SER A 137 -0.19 6.49 -15.29
C SER A 137 0.52 5.54 -14.32
N PRO A 138 1.56 4.82 -14.77
CA PRO A 138 2.33 3.98 -13.87
C PRO A 138 2.90 4.82 -12.73
N TYR A 139 2.54 4.46 -11.51
CA TYR A 139 3.03 5.09 -10.29
C TYR A 139 3.58 4.04 -9.35
N TYR A 140 4.55 4.45 -8.54
CA TYR A 140 5.46 3.57 -7.82
C TYR A 140 4.80 2.65 -6.78
N PHE A 141 3.54 2.92 -6.41
CA PHE A 141 2.87 2.15 -5.38
C PHE A 141 1.34 2.22 -5.46
N GLN A 142 0.73 1.08 -5.80
CA GLN A 142 -0.70 0.81 -5.65
C GLN A 142 -0.83 -0.41 -4.77
N SER A 143 -1.60 -0.30 -3.69
CA SER A 143 -1.81 -1.40 -2.75
C SER A 143 -3.27 -1.54 -2.41
N GLY A 144 -3.67 -2.72 -1.98
CA GLY A 144 -5.07 -2.97 -1.65
C GLY A 144 -5.25 -4.16 -0.74
N VAL A 145 -6.52 -4.43 -0.46
CA VAL A 145 -6.96 -5.55 0.37
C VAL A 145 -7.99 -6.36 -0.41
N LEU A 146 -7.82 -7.68 -0.39
CA LEU A 146 -8.78 -8.65 -0.90
C LEU A 146 -9.51 -9.30 0.27
N ASN A 147 -10.80 -9.54 0.09
CA ASN A 147 -11.56 -10.45 0.92
C ASN A 147 -11.46 -11.86 0.32
N VAL A 148 -11.21 -12.86 1.15
CA VAL A 148 -11.08 -14.27 0.77
C VAL A 148 -11.81 -15.15 1.78
N GLU A 149 -11.94 -16.44 1.46
CA GLU A 149 -12.47 -17.43 2.40
C GLU A 149 -11.64 -17.49 3.70
N VAL A 150 -12.32 -17.42 4.84
CA VAL A 150 -11.70 -17.50 6.15
C VAL A 150 -10.98 -18.84 6.32
N GLY A 151 -9.71 -18.79 6.73
CA GLY A 151 -8.84 -19.96 6.88
C GLY A 151 -8.13 -20.39 5.59
N LYS A 152 -8.38 -19.71 4.46
CA LYS A 152 -7.72 -19.94 3.17
C LYS A 152 -6.72 -18.83 2.80
N GLU A 153 -6.44 -17.89 3.69
CA GLU A 153 -5.63 -16.71 3.41
C GLU A 153 -4.22 -17.08 2.92
N LYS A 154 -3.58 -18.09 3.54
CA LYS A 154 -2.26 -18.58 3.12
C LYS A 154 -2.27 -19.26 1.74
N GLU A 155 -3.35 -19.96 1.42
CA GLU A 155 -3.54 -20.57 0.10
C GLU A 155 -3.65 -19.47 -0.96
N TRP A 156 -4.45 -18.44 -0.70
CA TRP A 156 -4.57 -17.28 -1.58
C TRP A 156 -3.26 -16.51 -1.74
N VAL A 157 -2.53 -16.26 -0.65
CA VAL A 157 -1.18 -15.67 -0.73
C VAL A 157 -0.30 -16.49 -1.67
N SER A 158 -0.25 -17.82 -1.51
CA SER A 158 0.56 -18.70 -2.36
C SER A 158 0.12 -18.67 -3.83
N ASN A 159 -1.19 -18.67 -4.09
CA ASN A 159 -1.74 -18.69 -5.45
C ASN A 159 -1.46 -17.37 -6.18
N LEU A 160 -1.61 -16.24 -5.48
CA LEU A 160 -1.50 -14.91 -6.07
C LEU A 160 -0.04 -14.44 -6.22
N SER A 161 0.87 -14.86 -5.33
CA SER A 161 2.26 -14.35 -5.26
C SER A 161 3.08 -14.57 -6.54
N ASN A 162 2.70 -15.55 -7.37
CA ASN A 162 3.45 -15.89 -8.59
C ASN A 162 2.91 -15.21 -9.86
N LEU A 163 1.86 -14.41 -9.75
CA LEU A 163 1.22 -13.78 -10.89
C LEU A 163 1.94 -12.49 -11.27
N ASP A 164 1.97 -12.20 -12.57
CA ASP A 164 2.60 -10.98 -13.12
C ASP A 164 1.81 -9.69 -12.81
N LEU A 165 0.81 -9.76 -11.94
CA LEU A 165 0.02 -8.62 -11.48
C LEU A 165 0.60 -7.99 -10.19
N PHE A 166 1.17 -8.82 -9.33
CA PHE A 166 1.51 -8.41 -7.97
C PHE A 166 3.01 -8.17 -7.81
N ARG A 167 3.37 -7.10 -7.10
CA ARG A 167 4.70 -6.89 -6.52
C ARG A 167 4.88 -7.71 -5.25
N TYR A 168 3.83 -7.78 -4.43
CA TYR A 168 3.77 -8.58 -3.21
C TYR A 168 2.32 -8.98 -2.92
N VAL A 169 2.16 -10.08 -2.19
CA VAL A 169 0.90 -10.54 -1.62
C VAL A 169 1.20 -11.15 -0.25
N GLU A 170 0.51 -10.70 0.80
CA GLU A 170 0.82 -11.05 2.19
C GLU A 170 -0.46 -11.16 3.04
N LEU A 171 -0.35 -11.78 4.21
CA LEU A 171 -1.45 -11.81 5.17
C LEU A 171 -1.68 -10.41 5.76
N ASN A 172 -2.95 -10.01 5.94
CA ASN A 172 -3.25 -8.69 6.51
C ASN A 172 -2.95 -8.64 8.02
N GLY A 173 -1.80 -8.07 8.39
CA GLY A 173 -1.35 -7.93 9.78
C GLY A 173 -1.99 -6.76 10.53
N ILE A 174 -2.38 -6.98 11.78
CA ILE A 174 -2.86 -5.96 12.70
C ILE A 174 -1.65 -5.33 13.41
N THR A 175 -1.24 -4.14 12.95
CA THR A 175 -0.20 -3.38 13.64
C THR A 175 -0.74 -2.80 14.94
N HIS A 176 -0.13 -3.17 16.07
CA HIS A 176 -0.44 -2.56 17.37
C HIS A 176 0.45 -1.31 17.52
N THR A 177 -0.07 -0.14 17.14
CA THR A 177 0.61 1.12 17.42
C THR A 177 0.51 1.43 18.91
N HIS A 178 1.59 1.20 19.66
CA HIS A 178 1.73 1.77 21.00
C HIS A 178 1.82 3.30 20.86
N LEU A 179 0.69 3.99 20.98
CA LEU A 179 0.66 5.44 21.13
C LEU A 179 1.36 5.78 22.44
N PHE A 180 2.63 6.20 22.35
CA PHE A 180 3.30 6.91 23.43
C PHE A 180 2.55 8.23 23.67
N ARG A 181 1.56 8.18 24.58
CA ARG A 181 1.07 9.40 25.25
C ARG A 181 2.19 9.85 26.18
N GLU A 182 3.12 10.62 25.66
CA GLU A 182 3.87 11.53 26.53
C GLU A 182 2.89 12.58 27.04
N THR A 183 2.37 12.36 28.24
CA THR A 183 1.72 13.43 29.01
C THR A 183 2.76 14.51 29.26
N PRO A 184 2.56 15.76 28.83
CA PRO A 184 3.50 16.83 29.14
C PRO A 184 3.52 17.04 30.65
N ASN A 185 4.70 16.91 31.24
CA ASN A 185 4.95 17.35 32.61
C ASN A 185 4.67 18.85 32.69
N VAL A 186 3.53 19.20 33.28
CA VAL A 186 3.24 20.56 33.70
C VAL A 186 4.18 20.86 34.87
N ILE A 187 5.28 21.55 34.59
CA ILE A 187 6.06 22.24 35.61
C ILE A 187 5.16 23.38 36.11
N LYS A 188 4.73 23.30 37.37
CA LYS A 188 4.11 24.42 38.07
C LYS A 188 5.25 25.29 38.61
N ASP A 189 5.25 26.56 38.22
CA ASP A 189 5.91 27.64 38.94
C ASP A 189 5.19 27.94 40.26
#